data_AF-Q2HID5-F1
#
_entry.id   AF-Q2HID5-F1
#
_cell.length_a   1.000
_cell.length_b   1.000
_cell.length_c   1.000
_cell.angle_alpha   90.00
_cell.angle_beta   90.00
_cell.angle_gamma   90.00
#
_symmetry.space_group_name_H-M   'P 1'
#
loop_
_entity.id
_entity.type
_entity.pdbx_description
1 polymer ?
#
loop_
_entity_poly.entity_id
_entity_poly.type
_entity_poly.pdbx_seq_one_letter_code
_entity_poly.pdbx_strand_id
1 'polypeptide(L)'
;MLSHSFLYTPLLGIAALLTLLFVWLKRDELGLWVEVEEKLPETRYFVLPDQRQMAYGIYGAPNAASTVFYFHGCPSSHHEAFLLSEAGRRYGVRIVAPSRPGSGGSTFRDNGAILDYPDDVLALADYLNITKFGIVAVSGGAPYAFACRQRISRPRLTGMGIVAGIYPVTSLGTAGMKLPSRIMLRVATWLPGVVAWLIDRQLGTVARDKDEGKMEALLVADMQQDSTPQSDKLAWEAARPAIRKAVVMGVREGVRYGGQGPAWEMKSLGSHWGF
;
A
#
# COMPACT_ATOMS: atom_id res chain seq x y z
N MET A 1 7.07 34.14 26.52
CA MET A 1 7.00 32.70 26.23
C MET A 1 6.03 32.50 25.09
N LEU A 2 6.52 32.53 23.86
CA LEU A 2 5.73 32.23 22.66
C LEU A 2 5.89 30.73 22.41
N SER A 3 4.84 29.96 22.67
CA SER A 3 4.80 28.52 22.40
C SER A 3 4.89 28.28 20.90
N HIS A 4 5.86 27.45 20.50
CA HIS A 4 6.03 26.96 19.13
C HIS A 4 4.81 26.15 18.67
N SER A 5 3.89 26.80 17.96
CA SER A 5 2.84 26.15 17.18
C SER A 5 2.94 26.64 15.74
N PHE A 6 3.92 26.12 14.99
CA PHE A 6 3.99 26.30 13.55
C PHE A 6 4.28 24.97 12.86
N LEU A 7 3.39 24.63 11.92
CA LEU A 7 3.50 23.60 10.87
C LEU A 7 3.19 22.14 11.27
N TYR A 8 1.98 21.87 11.78
CA TYR A 8 1.33 20.58 11.54
C TYR A 8 0.54 20.68 10.23
N THR A 9 1.14 20.19 9.13
CA THR A 9 0.42 19.98 7.87
C THR A 9 -0.22 18.58 7.96
N PRO A 10 -1.51 18.38 7.61
CA PRO A 10 -2.13 17.07 7.73
C PRO A 10 -1.39 16.08 6.83
N LEU A 11 -0.87 15.01 7.43
CA LEU A 11 -0.23 13.92 6.72
C LEU A 11 -1.31 13.07 6.03
N LEU A 12 -0.96 12.60 4.85
CA LEU A 12 -1.53 11.52 4.04
C LEU A 12 -2.70 10.76 4.69
N GLY A 13 -3.91 10.94 4.13
CA GLY A 13 -5.10 10.18 4.51
C GLY A 13 -4.92 8.68 4.28
N ILE A 14 -4.46 7.99 5.34
CA ILE A 14 -4.43 6.52 5.47
C ILE A 14 -5.83 5.98 5.87
N ALA A 15 -6.78 6.88 6.11
CA ALA A 15 -8.09 6.63 6.70
C ALA A 15 -9.06 5.75 5.86
N ALA A 16 -8.87 5.62 4.55
CA ALA A 16 -9.81 4.89 3.69
C ALA A 16 -9.63 3.35 3.69
N LEU A 17 -8.52 2.84 4.25
CA LEU A 17 -8.16 1.42 4.16
C LEU A 17 -9.01 0.51 5.08
N LEU A 18 -9.48 1.03 6.22
CA LEU A 18 -10.12 0.21 7.25
C LEU A 18 -11.63 0.09 7.09
N THR A 19 -12.28 1.11 6.50
CA THR A 19 -13.74 1.16 6.37
C THR A 19 -14.28 0.10 5.39
N LEU A 20 -13.52 -0.27 4.35
CA LEU A 20 -13.95 -1.26 3.34
C LEU A 20 -13.67 -2.72 3.71
N LEU A 21 -12.66 -3.00 4.55
CA LEU A 21 -12.44 -4.35 5.09
C LEU A 21 -13.52 -4.74 6.12
N PHE A 22 -14.16 -3.75 6.76
CA PHE A 22 -15.20 -3.98 7.77
C PHE A 22 -16.54 -4.43 7.17
N VAL A 23 -16.85 -4.05 5.93
CA VAL A 23 -18.11 -4.43 5.26
C VAL A 23 -18.08 -5.88 4.75
N TRP A 24 -16.90 -6.47 4.53
CA TRP A 24 -16.77 -7.83 4.00
C TRP A 24 -16.53 -8.92 5.07
N LEU A 25 -16.22 -8.54 6.31
CA LEU A 25 -15.89 -9.47 7.41
C LEU A 25 -17.00 -9.64 8.46
N LYS A 26 -18.25 -9.27 8.16
CA LYS A 26 -19.37 -9.51 9.08
C LYS A 26 -19.89 -10.96 8.98
N ARG A 27 -19.56 -11.70 10.05
CA ARG A 27 -20.23 -12.88 10.65
C ARG A 27 -19.90 -14.27 10.07
N ASP A 28 -19.10 -15.02 10.83
CA ASP A 28 -19.32 -16.47 10.98
C ASP A 28 -20.17 -16.72 12.23
N GLU A 29 -21.12 -17.65 12.11
CA GLU A 29 -22.18 -17.93 13.08
C GLU A 29 -21.71 -18.65 14.37
N LEU A 30 -20.41 -18.96 14.52
CA LEU A 30 -19.94 -19.92 15.53
C LEU A 30 -19.14 -19.36 16.70
N GLY A 31 -18.88 -18.04 16.77
CA GLY A 31 -18.45 -17.37 18.01
C GLY A 31 -17.17 -17.88 18.70
N LEU A 32 -16.37 -18.74 18.06
CA LEU A 32 -15.13 -19.29 18.61
C LEU A 32 -13.94 -18.67 17.86
N TRP A 33 -13.32 -17.67 18.48
CA TRP A 33 -12.11 -17.04 17.97
C TRP A 33 -10.89 -17.73 18.60
N VAL A 34 -10.15 -18.49 17.80
CA VAL A 34 -8.78 -18.85 18.17
C VAL A 34 -7.92 -17.62 17.84
N GLU A 35 -7.48 -16.91 18.87
CA GLU A 35 -6.42 -15.90 18.72
C GLU A 35 -5.12 -16.62 18.39
N VAL A 36 -4.89 -16.88 17.11
CA VAL A 36 -3.54 -17.20 16.65
C VAL A 36 -2.82 -15.86 16.53
N GLU A 37 -1.84 -15.63 17.41
CA GLU A 37 -0.92 -14.51 17.30
C GLU A 37 -0.13 -14.67 15.99
N GLU A 38 -0.68 -14.10 14.91
CA GLU A 38 -0.13 -14.29 13.58
C GLU A 38 1.11 -13.41 13.42
N LYS A 39 2.28 -14.07 13.45
CA LYS A 39 3.57 -13.44 13.15
C LYS A 39 3.59 -13.00 11.68
N LEU A 40 4.07 -11.78 11.44
CA LEU A 40 4.31 -11.30 10.07
C LEU A 40 5.29 -12.25 9.35
N PRO A 41 5.00 -12.64 8.10
CA PRO A 41 5.91 -13.46 7.32
C PRO A 41 7.19 -12.68 7.01
N GLU A 42 8.30 -13.42 6.84
CA GLU A 42 9.58 -12.84 6.46
C GLU A 42 9.52 -12.21 5.07
N THR A 43 10.13 -11.03 4.93
CA THR A 43 10.37 -10.40 3.63
C THR A 43 11.29 -11.28 2.80
N ARG A 44 10.86 -11.57 1.57
CA ARG A 44 11.64 -12.28 0.57
C ARG A 44 12.12 -11.30 -0.49
N TYR A 45 13.19 -11.69 -1.18
CA TYR A 45 13.79 -10.88 -2.24
C TYR A 45 13.89 -11.68 -3.53
N PHE A 46 13.62 -11.01 -4.64
CA PHE A 46 13.77 -11.54 -5.99
C PHE A 46 14.53 -10.53 -6.84
N VAL A 47 15.49 -10.99 -7.64
CA VAL A 47 16.24 -10.14 -8.58
C VAL A 47 15.51 -10.17 -9.92
N LEU A 48 15.01 -9.01 -10.34
CA LEU A 48 14.35 -8.82 -11.62
C LEU A 48 15.34 -8.96 -12.78
N PRO A 49 14.86 -9.20 -14.03
CA PRO A 49 15.73 -9.31 -15.20
C PRO A 49 16.66 -8.11 -15.41
N ASP A 50 16.22 -6.91 -15.02
CA ASP A 50 16.99 -5.67 -15.09
C ASP A 50 17.90 -5.43 -13.86
N GLN A 51 18.16 -6.47 -13.07
CA GLN A 51 19.02 -6.49 -11.88
C GLN A 51 18.49 -5.68 -10.68
N ARG A 52 17.30 -5.11 -10.75
CA ARG A 52 16.65 -4.51 -9.57
C ARG A 52 16.23 -5.61 -8.60
N GLN A 53 16.38 -5.35 -7.31
CA GLN A 53 15.82 -6.19 -6.27
C GLN A 53 14.36 -5.80 -6.02
N MET A 54 13.47 -6.79 -5.97
CA MET A 54 12.09 -6.65 -5.50
C MET A 54 11.93 -7.36 -4.16
N ALA A 55 11.52 -6.61 -3.14
CA ALA A 55 11.04 -7.16 -1.89
C ALA A 55 9.58 -7.58 -2.02
N TYR A 56 9.23 -8.76 -1.50
CA TYR A 56 7.85 -9.25 -1.52
C TYR A 56 7.55 -10.15 -0.31
N GLY A 57 6.27 -10.27 0.02
CA GLY A 57 5.79 -11.19 1.06
C GLY A 57 4.78 -12.20 0.50
N ILE A 58 4.64 -13.33 1.20
CA ILE A 58 3.61 -14.33 0.92
C ILE A 58 2.73 -14.46 2.16
N TYR A 59 1.42 -14.28 1.98
CA TYR A 59 0.39 -14.29 3.02
C TYR A 59 -0.73 -15.26 2.64
N GLY A 60 -1.70 -15.47 3.55
CA GLY A 60 -2.82 -16.36 3.27
C GLY A 60 -2.43 -17.84 3.38
N ALA A 61 -2.90 -18.66 2.43
CA ALA A 61 -2.55 -20.07 2.31
C ALA A 61 -1.35 -20.23 1.34
N PRO A 62 -0.08 -20.35 1.82
CA PRO A 62 1.10 -20.19 0.95
C PRO A 62 1.24 -21.26 -0.14
N ASN A 63 0.60 -22.42 0.06
CA ASN A 63 0.65 -23.58 -0.85
C ASN A 63 -0.65 -23.78 -1.63
N ALA A 64 -1.58 -22.82 -1.58
CA ALA A 64 -2.82 -22.92 -2.34
C ALA A 64 -2.59 -22.73 -3.85
N ALA A 65 -3.42 -23.40 -4.65
CA ALA A 65 -3.37 -23.28 -6.11
C ALA A 65 -3.87 -21.90 -6.60
N SER A 66 -4.89 -21.35 -5.94
CA SER A 66 -5.42 -20.02 -6.25
C SER A 66 -4.50 -18.93 -5.72
N THR A 67 -3.99 -18.08 -6.61
CA THR A 67 -3.09 -16.99 -6.24
C THR A 67 -3.67 -15.61 -6.55
N VAL A 68 -3.48 -14.67 -5.64
CA VAL A 68 -3.79 -13.24 -5.81
C VAL A 68 -2.54 -12.42 -5.56
N PHE A 69 -2.25 -11.50 -6.47
CA PHE A 69 -1.27 -10.45 -6.24
C PHE A 69 -1.91 -9.29 -5.48
N TYR A 70 -1.29 -8.86 -4.39
CA TYR A 70 -1.73 -7.71 -3.61
C TYR A 70 -0.87 -6.48 -3.91
N PHE A 71 -1.50 -5.40 -4.39
CA PHE A 71 -0.83 -4.14 -4.65
C PHE A 71 -1.18 -3.13 -3.56
N HIS A 72 -0.18 -2.79 -2.75
CA HIS A 72 -0.33 -1.94 -1.58
C HIS A 72 -0.70 -0.48 -1.91
N GLY A 73 -1.14 0.30 -0.92
CA GLY A 73 -1.35 1.75 -1.03
C GLY A 73 -0.06 2.56 -1.06
N CYS A 74 -0.17 3.89 -1.10
CA CYS A 74 0.97 4.81 -1.11
C CYS A 74 0.85 5.85 0.03
N PRO A 75 1.86 6.02 0.90
CA PRO A 75 3.05 5.19 1.05
C PRO A 75 2.71 3.87 1.76
N SER A 76 3.25 2.74 1.29
CA SER A 76 3.09 1.44 1.96
C SER A 76 4.11 0.43 1.42
N SER A 77 3.99 -0.83 1.82
CA SER A 77 4.83 -1.95 1.35
C SER A 77 4.07 -3.27 1.39
N HIS A 78 4.72 -4.37 1.01
CA HIS A 78 4.14 -5.71 1.05
C HIS A 78 3.53 -6.12 2.40
N HIS A 79 4.00 -5.54 3.52
CA HIS A 79 3.45 -5.80 4.87
C HIS A 79 1.95 -5.49 4.99
N GLU A 80 1.42 -4.58 4.17
CA GLU A 80 -0.01 -4.24 4.14
C GLU A 80 -0.88 -5.43 3.70
N ALA A 81 -0.34 -6.39 2.96
CA ALA A 81 -1.09 -7.58 2.53
C ALA A 81 -1.50 -8.49 3.70
N PHE A 82 -0.93 -8.30 4.90
CA PHE A 82 -1.38 -8.98 6.10
C PHE A 82 -2.87 -8.74 6.39
N LEU A 83 -3.43 -7.62 5.93
CA LEU A 83 -4.88 -7.34 5.98
C LEU A 83 -5.74 -8.46 5.38
N LEU A 84 -5.21 -9.18 4.39
CA LEU A 84 -5.89 -10.26 3.70
C LEU A 84 -5.44 -11.65 4.16
N SER A 85 -4.48 -11.76 5.07
CA SER A 85 -3.87 -13.06 5.42
C SER A 85 -4.88 -14.05 5.99
N GLU A 86 -5.74 -13.60 6.91
CA GLU A 86 -6.78 -14.45 7.48
C GLU A 86 -7.81 -14.91 6.43
N ALA A 87 -8.28 -13.98 5.58
CA ALA A 87 -9.19 -14.32 4.49
C ALA A 87 -8.52 -15.30 3.50
N GLY A 88 -7.24 -15.09 3.18
CA GLY A 88 -6.47 -15.96 2.31
C GLY A 88 -6.37 -17.39 2.86
N ARG A 89 -6.13 -17.56 4.16
CA ARG A 89 -6.17 -18.91 4.77
C ARG A 89 -7.55 -19.53 4.70
N ARG A 90 -8.56 -18.77 5.14
CA ARG A 90 -9.95 -19.23 5.21
C ARG A 90 -10.48 -19.72 3.86
N TYR A 91 -10.16 -19.02 2.78
CA TYR A 91 -10.64 -19.33 1.44
C TYR A 91 -9.63 -20.11 0.58
N GLY A 92 -8.51 -20.55 1.15
CA GLY A 92 -7.49 -21.30 0.40
C GLY A 92 -6.90 -20.49 -0.76
N VAL A 93 -6.51 -19.24 -0.50
CA VAL A 93 -5.88 -18.32 -1.45
C VAL A 93 -4.48 -17.95 -0.98
N ARG A 94 -3.51 -18.13 -1.87
CA ARG A 94 -2.15 -17.64 -1.73
C ARG A 94 -2.10 -16.17 -2.10
N ILE A 95 -1.59 -15.32 -1.22
CA ILE A 95 -1.45 -13.89 -1.47
C ILE A 95 0.02 -13.57 -1.67
N VAL A 96 0.39 -13.04 -2.83
CA VAL A 96 1.74 -12.58 -3.16
C VAL A 96 1.75 -11.06 -3.20
N ALA A 97 2.53 -10.43 -2.35
CA ALA A 97 2.54 -8.97 -2.21
C ALA A 97 3.91 -8.42 -2.59
N PRO A 98 4.13 -7.98 -3.84
CA PRO A 98 5.33 -7.25 -4.22
C PRO A 98 5.33 -5.83 -3.63
N SER A 99 6.48 -5.36 -3.15
CA SER A 99 6.69 -3.95 -2.85
C SER A 99 7.16 -3.22 -4.10
N ARG A 100 6.54 -2.08 -4.40
CA ARG A 100 6.90 -1.26 -5.55
C ARG A 100 8.32 -0.68 -5.44
N PRO A 101 8.93 -0.26 -6.56
CA PRO A 101 10.29 0.31 -6.55
C PRO A 101 10.46 1.43 -5.52
N GLY A 102 11.47 1.29 -4.65
CA GLY A 102 11.75 2.26 -3.59
C GLY A 102 10.94 2.08 -2.30
N SER A 103 10.12 1.04 -2.18
CA SER A 103 9.34 0.72 -0.97
C SER A 103 9.67 -0.67 -0.42
N GLY A 104 9.62 -0.83 0.90
CA GLY A 104 9.69 -2.16 1.55
C GLY A 104 10.97 -2.96 1.31
N GLY A 105 12.07 -2.31 0.90
CA GLY A 105 13.35 -2.95 0.55
C GLY A 105 13.55 -3.24 -0.94
N SER A 106 12.59 -2.88 -1.80
CA SER A 106 12.77 -2.93 -3.26
C SER A 106 13.69 -1.81 -3.74
N THR A 107 14.55 -2.12 -4.72
CA THR A 107 15.42 -1.14 -5.39
C THR A 107 14.58 -0.03 -6.01
N PHE A 108 15.00 1.22 -5.79
CA PHE A 108 14.40 2.37 -6.44
C PHE A 108 14.65 2.33 -7.96
N ARG A 109 13.63 2.67 -8.75
CA ARG A 109 13.73 2.80 -10.20
C ARG A 109 13.48 4.25 -10.58
N ASP A 110 14.54 4.95 -10.98
CA ASP A 110 14.36 6.29 -11.52
C ASP A 110 13.61 6.23 -12.86
N ASN A 111 12.71 7.20 -13.06
CA ASN A 111 11.86 7.32 -14.26
C ASN A 111 11.02 6.07 -14.61
N GLY A 112 10.71 5.21 -13.64
CA GLY A 112 9.77 4.10 -13.85
C GLY A 112 8.35 4.59 -14.11
N ALA A 113 7.71 4.09 -15.15
CA ALA A 113 6.31 4.35 -15.45
C ALA A 113 5.40 3.29 -14.81
N ILE A 114 4.14 3.66 -14.55
CA ILE A 114 3.11 2.71 -14.08
C ILE A 114 2.97 1.53 -15.07
N LEU A 115 3.13 1.82 -16.37
CA LEU A 115 3.08 0.85 -17.47
C LEU A 115 4.24 -0.17 -17.48
N ASP A 116 5.32 0.08 -16.74
CA ASP A 116 6.45 -0.86 -16.65
C ASP A 116 6.20 -1.95 -15.59
N TYR A 117 5.34 -1.68 -14.62
CA TYR A 117 5.09 -2.58 -13.49
C TYR A 117 4.51 -3.96 -13.85
N PRO A 118 3.70 -4.14 -14.91
CA PRO A 118 3.25 -5.46 -15.31
C PRO A 118 4.39 -6.42 -15.65
N ASP A 119 5.52 -5.92 -16.17
CA ASP A 119 6.69 -6.76 -16.47
C ASP A 119 7.34 -7.27 -15.18
N ASP A 120 7.43 -6.42 -14.16
CA ASP A 120 7.89 -6.78 -12.82
C ASP A 120 6.99 -7.85 -12.18
N VAL A 121 5.66 -7.72 -12.34
CA VAL A 121 4.67 -8.68 -11.83
C VAL A 121 4.76 -10.03 -12.57
N LEU A 122 4.90 -10.01 -13.90
CA LEU A 122 5.05 -11.24 -14.69
C LEU A 122 6.35 -11.97 -14.34
N ALA A 123 7.45 -11.24 -14.19
CA ALA A 123 8.73 -11.82 -13.78
C ALA A 123 8.63 -12.50 -12.41
N LEU A 124 7.99 -11.85 -11.43
CA LEU A 124 7.77 -12.46 -10.11
C LEU A 124 6.82 -13.67 -10.20
N ALA A 125 5.76 -13.59 -11.01
CA ALA A 125 4.84 -14.69 -11.22
C ALA A 125 5.54 -15.92 -11.81
N ASP A 126 6.36 -15.73 -12.85
CA ASP A 126 7.11 -16.80 -13.49
C ASP A 126 8.14 -17.41 -12.53
N TYR A 127 8.87 -16.58 -11.78
CA TYR A 127 9.81 -17.06 -10.74
C TYR A 127 9.13 -17.94 -9.68
N LEU A 128 7.90 -17.60 -9.30
CA LEU A 128 7.11 -18.35 -8.32
C LEU A 128 6.29 -19.50 -8.95
N ASN A 129 6.47 -19.78 -10.25
CA ASN A 129 5.71 -20.76 -11.04
C ASN A 129 4.19 -20.53 -11.00
N ILE A 130 3.75 -19.27 -11.01
CA ILE A 130 2.35 -18.86 -10.99
C ILE A 130 1.89 -18.60 -12.43
N THR A 131 1.09 -19.52 -12.97
CA THR A 131 0.57 -19.41 -14.34
C THR A 131 -0.74 -18.63 -14.42
N LYS A 132 -1.54 -18.58 -13.35
CA LYS A 132 -2.80 -17.85 -13.29
C LYS A 132 -2.96 -17.15 -11.95
N PHE A 133 -3.40 -15.90 -11.97
CA PHE A 133 -3.60 -15.12 -10.76
C PHE A 133 -4.67 -14.04 -10.91
N GLY A 134 -5.25 -13.63 -9.79
CA GLY A 134 -6.03 -12.39 -9.66
C GLY A 134 -5.19 -11.26 -9.10
N ILE A 135 -5.74 -10.03 -9.09
CA ILE A 135 -5.13 -8.87 -8.43
C ILE A 135 -6.12 -8.28 -7.42
N VAL A 136 -5.64 -7.91 -6.24
CA VAL A 136 -6.34 -7.01 -5.32
C VAL A 136 -5.44 -5.80 -5.10
N ALA A 137 -5.95 -4.60 -5.36
CA ALA A 137 -5.17 -3.38 -5.28
C ALA A 137 -5.86 -2.32 -4.43
N VAL A 138 -5.08 -1.62 -3.62
CA VAL A 138 -5.59 -0.64 -2.67
C VAL A 138 -5.03 0.74 -2.95
N SER A 139 -5.88 1.78 -2.95
CA SER A 139 -5.46 3.18 -3.07
C SER A 139 -4.47 3.41 -4.23
N GLY A 140 -3.23 3.78 -3.93
CA GLY A 140 -2.14 3.96 -4.90
C GLY A 140 -1.77 2.72 -5.73
N GLY A 141 -2.18 1.52 -5.32
CA GLY A 141 -1.99 0.29 -6.09
C GLY A 141 -2.92 0.16 -7.31
N ALA A 142 -4.03 0.90 -7.34
CA ALA A 142 -5.04 0.76 -8.40
C ALA A 142 -4.53 1.03 -9.83
N PRO A 143 -3.72 2.07 -10.10
CA PRO A 143 -3.18 2.36 -11.44
C PRO A 143 -2.29 1.24 -11.97
N TYR A 144 -1.50 0.64 -11.08
CA TYR A 144 -0.66 -0.50 -11.38
C TYR A 144 -1.49 -1.74 -11.74
N ALA A 145 -2.63 -1.92 -11.06
CA ALA A 145 -3.58 -2.97 -11.37
C ALA A 145 -4.24 -2.74 -12.76
N PHE A 146 -4.61 -1.50 -13.08
CA PHE A 146 -5.10 -1.14 -14.42
C PHE A 146 -4.05 -1.38 -15.50
N ALA A 147 -2.79 -1.00 -15.27
CA ALA A 147 -1.69 -1.28 -16.21
C ALA A 147 -1.51 -2.79 -16.43
N CYS A 148 -1.55 -3.60 -15.36
CA CYS A 148 -1.53 -5.05 -15.47
C CYS A 148 -2.72 -5.56 -16.29
N ARG A 149 -3.92 -5.03 -16.08
CA ARG A 149 -5.11 -5.44 -16.83
C ARG A 149 -5.02 -5.12 -18.32
N GLN A 150 -4.30 -4.07 -18.69
CA GLN A 150 -4.08 -3.71 -20.10
C GLN A 150 -3.03 -4.59 -20.78
N ARG A 151 -1.93 -4.89 -20.08
CA ARG A 151 -0.77 -5.56 -20.66
C ARG A 151 -0.79 -7.09 -20.51
N ILE A 152 -1.39 -7.61 -19.45
CA ILE A 152 -1.41 -9.04 -19.15
C ILE A 152 -2.65 -9.70 -19.78
N SER A 153 -2.41 -10.78 -20.52
CA SER A 153 -3.46 -11.52 -21.21
C SER A 153 -4.48 -12.15 -20.24
N ARG A 154 -5.75 -12.20 -20.65
CA ARG A 154 -6.86 -12.80 -19.86
C ARG A 154 -6.60 -14.23 -19.37
N PRO A 155 -5.92 -15.12 -20.13
CA PRO A 155 -5.60 -16.46 -19.62
C PRO A 155 -4.67 -16.47 -18.40
N ARG A 156 -3.84 -15.43 -18.22
CA ARG A 156 -2.93 -15.26 -17.06
C ARG A 156 -3.60 -14.49 -15.92
N LEU A 157 -4.28 -13.38 -16.23
CA LEU A 157 -4.94 -12.52 -15.26
C LEU A 157 -6.45 -12.80 -15.19
N THR A 158 -6.89 -13.51 -14.15
CA THR A 158 -8.26 -14.04 -14.01
C THR A 158 -9.27 -12.98 -13.57
N GLY A 159 -8.82 -11.94 -12.87
CA GLY A 159 -9.68 -10.89 -12.35
C GLY A 159 -8.92 -9.84 -11.54
N MET A 160 -9.60 -8.74 -11.21
CA MET A 160 -9.03 -7.64 -10.43
C MET A 160 -10.08 -7.01 -9.52
N GLY A 161 -9.74 -6.84 -8.25
CA GLY A 161 -10.53 -6.07 -7.27
C GLY A 161 -9.78 -4.80 -6.86
N ILE A 162 -10.48 -3.66 -6.84
CA ILE A 162 -9.94 -2.36 -6.45
C ILE A 162 -10.63 -1.91 -5.15
N VAL A 163 -9.85 -1.52 -4.15
CA VAL A 163 -10.34 -1.06 -2.84
C VAL A 163 -9.86 0.37 -2.61
N ALA A 164 -10.80 1.32 -2.49
CA ALA A 164 -10.50 2.74 -2.31
C ALA A 164 -9.43 3.29 -3.29
N GLY A 165 -9.43 2.80 -4.52
CA GLY A 165 -8.36 3.04 -5.50
C GLY A 165 -8.30 4.48 -5.99
N ILE A 166 -7.09 5.00 -6.21
CA ILE A 166 -6.91 6.24 -6.94
C ILE A 166 -7.31 6.04 -8.40
N TYR A 167 -8.01 7.02 -8.94
CA TYR A 167 -8.46 7.06 -10.33
C TYR A 167 -7.67 8.14 -11.11
N PRO A 168 -7.69 8.14 -12.46
CA PRO A 168 -6.94 9.10 -13.27
C PRO A 168 -7.25 10.57 -12.95
N VAL A 169 -6.47 11.20 -12.07
CA VAL A 169 -6.76 12.55 -11.56
C VAL A 169 -6.63 13.63 -12.63
N THR A 170 -5.85 13.37 -13.68
CA THR A 170 -5.65 14.29 -14.81
C THR A 170 -6.86 14.38 -15.74
N SER A 171 -7.66 13.32 -15.85
CA SER A 171 -8.83 13.27 -16.74
C SER A 171 -10.16 13.36 -16.00
N LEU A 172 -10.25 12.79 -14.79
CA LEU A 172 -11.49 12.74 -14.00
C LEU A 172 -11.51 13.76 -12.85
N GLY A 173 -10.40 14.47 -12.62
CA GLY A 173 -10.28 15.49 -11.59
C GLY A 173 -9.99 14.94 -10.19
N THR A 174 -10.22 15.77 -9.17
CA THR A 174 -9.88 15.45 -7.76
C THR A 174 -11.04 15.77 -6.82
N ALA A 175 -12.28 15.69 -7.31
CA ALA A 175 -13.45 15.94 -6.49
C ALA A 175 -13.50 14.94 -5.32
N GLY A 176 -13.84 15.42 -4.13
CA GLY A 176 -13.89 14.59 -2.90
C GLY A 176 -12.53 14.34 -2.22
N MET A 177 -11.40 14.71 -2.83
CA MET A 177 -10.08 14.58 -2.19
C MET A 177 -9.83 15.72 -1.19
N LYS A 178 -9.21 15.40 -0.03
CA LYS A 178 -8.73 16.41 0.92
C LYS A 178 -7.72 17.36 0.25
N LEU A 179 -7.77 18.65 0.57
CA LEU A 179 -6.90 19.67 -0.03
C LEU A 179 -5.40 19.33 0.07
N PRO A 180 -4.86 18.84 1.21
CA PRO A 180 -3.46 18.44 1.30
C PRO A 180 -3.07 17.35 0.29
N SER A 181 -3.92 16.32 0.11
CA SER A 181 -3.68 15.25 -0.87
C SER A 181 -3.64 15.79 -2.30
N ARG A 182 -4.54 16.73 -2.63
CA ARG A 182 -4.59 17.38 -3.95
C ARG A 182 -3.32 18.17 -4.24
N ILE A 183 -2.88 18.96 -3.26
CA ILE A 183 -1.65 19.75 -3.36
C ILE A 183 -0.45 18.81 -3.52
N MET A 184 -0.36 17.77 -2.70
CA MET A 184 0.76 16.84 -2.73
C MET A 184 0.88 16.12 -4.08
N LEU A 185 -0.21 15.58 -4.63
CA LEU A 185 -0.21 14.96 -5.95
C LEU A 185 0.23 15.94 -7.03
N ARG A 186 -0.25 17.19 -6.98
CA ARG A 186 0.10 18.21 -7.97
C ARG A 186 1.54 18.72 -7.81
N VAL A 187 2.08 18.82 -6.61
CA VAL A 187 3.46 19.26 -6.39
C VAL A 187 4.44 18.15 -6.74
N ALA A 188 4.11 16.90 -6.45
CA ALA A 188 4.96 15.74 -6.76
C ALA A 188 5.22 15.60 -8.27
N THR A 189 4.30 16.02 -9.15
CA THR A 189 4.52 15.97 -10.60
C THR A 189 5.67 16.85 -11.07
N TRP A 190 5.88 18.00 -10.42
CA TRP A 190 6.90 18.99 -10.80
C TRP A 190 8.16 18.92 -9.94
N LEU A 191 7.99 18.66 -8.64
CA LEU A 191 9.06 18.75 -7.64
C LEU A 191 9.14 17.46 -6.79
N PRO A 192 9.31 16.27 -7.41
CA PRO A 192 9.36 15.01 -6.68
C PRO A 192 10.50 14.95 -5.65
N GLY A 193 11.63 15.63 -5.91
CA GLY A 193 12.75 15.70 -4.95
C GLY A 193 12.39 16.46 -3.66
N VAL A 194 11.61 17.54 -3.76
CA VAL A 194 11.13 18.30 -2.58
C VAL A 194 10.13 17.47 -1.80
N VAL A 195 9.21 16.79 -2.49
CA VAL A 195 8.25 15.87 -1.85
C VAL A 195 8.98 14.71 -1.17
N ALA A 196 10.01 14.14 -1.80
CA ALA A 196 10.84 13.09 -1.22
C ALA A 196 11.52 13.56 0.07
N TRP A 197 12.11 14.75 0.07
CA TRP A 197 12.70 15.33 1.28
C TRP A 197 11.67 15.55 2.39
N LEU A 198 10.48 16.06 2.06
CA LEU A 198 9.40 16.28 3.03
C LEU A 198 8.88 14.97 3.62
N ILE A 199 8.68 13.94 2.81
CA ILE A 199 8.25 12.62 3.26
C ILE A 199 9.33 11.97 4.12
N ASP A 200 10.60 12.06 3.72
CA ASP A 200 11.68 11.46 4.49
C ASP A 200 11.85 12.14 5.85
N ARG A 201 11.78 13.47 5.89
CA ARG A 201 11.87 14.24 7.15
C ARG A 201 10.72 13.94 8.11
N GLN A 202 9.50 13.75 7.61
CA GLN A 202 8.31 13.57 8.45
C GLN A 202 8.06 12.11 8.82
N LEU A 203 8.12 11.20 7.83
CA LEU A 203 7.79 9.79 8.00
C LEU A 203 9.04 8.91 8.03
N GLY A 204 10.04 9.19 7.18
CA GLY A 204 11.26 8.40 7.10
C GLY A 204 12.10 8.45 8.39
N THR A 205 12.27 9.65 8.98
CA THR A 205 12.94 9.83 10.28
C THR A 205 12.25 9.04 11.39
N VAL A 206 10.91 9.06 11.43
CA VAL A 206 10.13 8.29 12.41
C VAL A 206 10.24 6.79 12.13
N ALA A 207 10.22 6.37 10.87
CA ALA A 207 10.30 4.96 10.50
C ALA A 207 11.63 4.30 10.87
N ARG A 208 12.73 5.09 10.88
CA ARG A 208 14.08 4.68 11.26
C ARG A 208 14.39 4.88 12.75
N ASP A 209 13.45 5.40 13.53
CA ASP A 209 13.60 5.52 14.97
C ASP A 209 13.61 4.13 15.62
N LYS A 210 14.31 4.00 16.76
CA LYS A 210 14.36 2.75 17.53
C LYS A 210 13.03 2.47 18.23
N ASP A 211 12.30 3.53 18.57
CA ASP A 211 10.96 3.42 19.14
C ASP A 211 9.94 3.17 18.02
N GLU A 212 9.59 1.88 17.85
CA GLU A 212 8.63 1.45 16.82
C GLU A 212 7.21 2.00 17.05
N GLY A 213 6.89 2.40 18.28
CA GLY A 213 5.59 2.97 18.66
C GLY A 213 5.35 4.38 18.12
N LYS A 214 6.41 5.12 17.75
CA LYS A 214 6.26 6.50 17.22
C LYS A 214 5.47 6.55 15.92
N MET A 215 5.65 5.56 15.04
CA MET A 215 4.88 5.51 13.79
C MET A 215 3.40 5.25 14.09
N GLU A 216 3.09 4.35 15.03
CA GLU A 216 1.72 4.09 15.44
C GLU A 216 1.09 5.34 16.08
N ALA A 217 1.81 6.01 16.99
CA ALA A 217 1.34 7.25 17.61
C ALA A 217 1.05 8.35 16.58
N LEU A 218 1.91 8.49 15.56
CA LEU A 218 1.71 9.45 14.47
C LEU A 218 0.44 9.13 13.67
N LEU A 219 0.21 7.87 13.33
CA LEU A 219 -0.97 7.44 12.59
C LEU A 219 -2.25 7.57 13.42
N VAL A 220 -2.21 7.24 14.72
CA VAL A 220 -3.33 7.45 15.64
C VAL A 220 -3.66 8.94 15.77
N ALA A 221 -2.66 9.81 15.90
CA ALA A 221 -2.86 11.25 15.94
C ALA A 221 -3.51 11.79 14.66
N ASP A 222 -3.13 11.25 13.49
CA ASP A 222 -3.79 11.59 12.22
C ASP A 222 -5.27 11.13 12.18
N MET A 223 -5.55 9.92 12.66
CA MET A 223 -6.93 9.42 12.76
C MET A 223 -7.79 10.26 13.71
N GLN A 224 -7.20 10.84 14.76
CA GLN A 224 -7.92 11.65 15.74
C GLN A 224 -8.24 13.08 15.27
N GLN A 225 -7.64 13.55 14.17
CA GLN A 225 -7.91 14.90 13.65
C GLN A 225 -9.40 15.13 13.35
N ASP A 226 -9.88 16.36 13.56
CA ASP A 226 -11.25 16.76 13.21
C ASP A 226 -11.55 16.62 11.71
N SER A 227 -10.51 16.72 10.88
CA SER A 227 -10.63 16.55 9.42
C SER A 227 -10.84 15.09 8.99
N THR A 228 -10.68 14.13 9.89
CA THR A 228 -10.84 12.70 9.58
C THR A 228 -12.32 12.31 9.69
N PRO A 229 -12.92 11.71 8.64
CA PRO A 229 -14.32 11.29 8.67
C PRO A 229 -14.62 10.36 9.86
N GLN A 230 -15.79 10.54 10.48
CA GLN A 230 -16.19 9.72 11.63
C GLN A 230 -16.24 8.22 11.29
N SER A 231 -16.61 7.86 10.05
CA SER A 231 -16.58 6.48 9.58
C SER A 231 -15.20 5.84 9.68
N ASP A 232 -14.16 6.61 9.39
CA ASP A 232 -12.79 6.12 9.37
C ASP A 232 -12.23 6.01 10.78
N LYS A 233 -12.60 6.93 11.68
CA LYS A 233 -12.32 6.84 13.13
C LYS A 233 -12.92 5.56 13.72
N LEU A 234 -14.20 5.32 13.45
CA LEU A 234 -14.90 4.12 13.91
C LEU A 234 -14.29 2.84 13.33
N ALA A 235 -13.91 2.84 12.05
CA ALA A 235 -13.25 1.71 11.42
C ALA A 235 -11.87 1.43 12.04
N TRP A 236 -11.11 2.47 12.37
CA TRP A 236 -9.83 2.35 13.06
C TRP A 236 -9.97 1.77 14.47
N GLU A 237 -10.91 2.28 15.26
CA GLU A 237 -11.18 1.80 16.62
C GLU A 237 -11.66 0.35 16.62
N ALA A 238 -12.57 0.01 15.71
CA ALA A 238 -13.11 -1.34 15.60
C ALA A 238 -12.15 -2.36 14.96
N ALA A 239 -11.07 -1.91 14.32
CA ALA A 239 -10.09 -2.81 13.71
C ALA A 239 -9.41 -3.70 14.77
N ARG A 240 -9.07 -4.94 14.38
CA ARG A 240 -8.26 -5.81 15.22
C ARG A 240 -6.86 -5.21 15.42
N PRO A 241 -6.22 -5.37 16.59
CA PRO A 241 -4.86 -4.86 16.82
C PRO A 241 -3.85 -5.30 15.74
N ALA A 242 -3.94 -6.55 15.30
CA ALA A 242 -3.08 -7.08 14.24
C ALA A 242 -3.27 -6.37 12.89
N ILE A 243 -4.50 -5.91 12.60
CA ILE A 243 -4.82 -5.15 11.39
C ILE A 243 -4.24 -3.73 11.46
N ARG A 244 -4.38 -3.04 12.61
CA ARG A 244 -3.72 -1.74 12.81
C ARG A 244 -2.21 -1.86 12.69
N LYS A 245 -1.61 -2.88 13.32
CA LYS A 245 -0.18 -3.18 13.23
C LYS A 245 0.29 -3.39 11.79
N ALA A 246 -0.50 -4.08 10.96
CA ALA A 246 -0.19 -4.25 9.55
C ALA A 246 -0.16 -2.93 8.77
N VAL A 247 -1.12 -2.03 9.02
CA VAL A 247 -1.14 -0.69 8.42
C VAL A 247 0.09 0.12 8.86
N VAL A 248 0.38 0.14 10.16
CA VAL A 248 1.54 0.83 10.73
C VAL A 248 2.84 0.31 10.09
N MET A 249 3.01 -1.01 10.01
CA MET A 249 4.19 -1.64 9.42
C MET A 249 4.29 -1.41 7.91
N GLY A 250 3.16 -1.49 7.19
CA GLY A 250 3.08 -1.19 5.76
C GLY A 250 3.65 0.18 5.45
N VAL A 251 3.15 1.20 6.14
CA VAL A 251 3.58 2.60 6.01
C VAL A 251 5.04 2.75 6.43
N ARG A 252 5.41 2.25 7.62
CA ARG A 252 6.78 2.34 8.16
C ARG A 252 7.81 1.81 7.17
N GLU A 253 7.62 0.58 6.69
CA GLU A 253 8.54 -0.07 5.76
C GLU A 253 8.47 0.54 4.35
N GLY A 254 7.33 1.14 3.99
CA GLY A 254 7.17 1.91 2.76
C GLY A 254 8.06 3.15 2.69
N VAL A 255 8.37 3.77 3.83
CA VAL A 255 9.19 5.00 3.92
C VAL A 255 10.56 4.79 4.59
N ARG A 256 10.83 3.60 5.15
CA ARG A 256 12.04 3.30 5.93
C ARG A 256 13.33 3.63 5.17
N TYR A 257 13.34 3.39 3.87
CA TYR A 257 14.49 3.56 2.98
C TYR A 257 14.62 4.96 2.38
N GLY A 258 13.73 5.90 2.74
CA GLY A 258 13.72 7.24 2.19
C GLY A 258 12.36 7.67 1.66
N GLY A 259 12.20 8.96 1.40
CA GLY A 259 11.00 9.50 0.75
C GLY A 259 11.00 9.41 -0.78
N GLN A 260 12.09 8.97 -1.41
CA GLN A 260 12.23 8.93 -2.87
C GLN A 260 11.19 8.03 -3.54
N GLY A 261 11.06 6.77 -3.10
CA GLY A 261 10.05 5.83 -3.60
C GLY A 261 8.63 6.40 -3.59
N PRO A 262 8.07 6.75 -2.42
CA PRO A 262 6.72 7.27 -2.35
C PRO A 262 6.53 8.61 -3.07
N ALA A 263 7.55 9.47 -3.16
CA ALA A 263 7.44 10.72 -3.91
C ALA A 263 7.37 10.51 -5.43
N TRP A 264 8.17 9.59 -5.99
CA TRP A 264 8.09 9.23 -7.41
C TRP A 264 6.81 8.46 -7.74
N GLU A 265 6.31 7.67 -6.78
CA GLU A 265 4.97 7.08 -6.91
C GLU A 265 3.92 8.20 -6.97
N MET A 266 3.91 9.16 -6.04
CA MET A 266 2.99 10.30 -6.09
C MET A 266 3.10 11.14 -7.36
N LYS A 267 4.32 11.33 -7.89
CA LYS A 267 4.55 11.94 -9.21
C LYS A 267 3.79 11.17 -10.29
N SER A 268 3.94 9.86 -10.31
CA SER A 268 3.28 8.98 -11.29
C SER A 268 1.76 9.01 -11.14
N LEU A 269 1.26 8.95 -9.90
CA LEU A 269 -0.16 9.03 -9.57
C LEU A 269 -0.80 10.35 -9.99
N GLY A 270 -0.08 11.47 -9.84
CA GLY A 270 -0.54 12.81 -10.24
C GLY A 270 -0.39 13.11 -11.74
N SER A 271 0.27 12.24 -12.51
CA SER A 271 0.54 12.41 -13.93
C SER A 271 -0.41 11.59 -14.80
N HIS A 272 -0.35 11.80 -16.12
CA HIS A 272 -1.04 10.92 -17.07
C HIS A 272 -0.38 9.53 -17.06
N TRP A 273 -1.17 8.46 -16.94
CA TRP A 273 -0.64 7.10 -16.76
C TRP A 273 -0.20 6.41 -18.05
N GLY A 274 -0.50 7.04 -19.20
CA GLY A 274 -0.15 6.54 -20.53
C GLY A 274 -1.25 5.72 -21.20
N PHE A 275 -2.45 5.72 -20.62
CA PHE A 275 -3.64 5.03 -21.13
C PHE A 275 -4.93 5.64 -20.59
#